data_AF-G8TKP0-F1
#
_entry.id   AF-G8TKP0-F1
#
_cell.length_a   1.000
_cell.length_b   1.000
_cell.length_c   1.000
_cell.angle_alpha   90.00
_cell.angle_beta   90.00
_cell.angle_gamma   90.00
#
_symmetry.space_group_name_H-M   'P 1'
#
loop_
_entity.id
_entity.type
_entity.pdbx_description
1 polymer ?
#
loop_
_entity_poly.entity_id
_entity_poly.type
_entity_poly.pdbx_seq_one_letter_code
_entity_poly.pdbx_strand_id
1 'polypeptide(L)'
;MSHEKNTKHVFTILLLGLLMSLKVCSQLPTAQTVAGQMKAGWNLGNTLEAICGENAWGNPTTSQTLINAVKAAGFNTVRIPCAWDCHATNGVIDANWLARVKAVVDYCIGNQLYAIINIHWDGGWLENNCTTGAQSAVNAKQQNYWTQIANYFKNYNEHLLFASANEPAVSDATGMSVLLSYHQTFINAVRATGGNNSSRTLIIQGPSTNIDNTNTLMNTLPTDQIANRLMVEVHYYTPWNYCGLTSDASWGSMFYYWGNGYHSTIEPSRNATWGEESEVERALGLMKTKFVDKGIPVLIGEFGTIKRTNPADASVHQASREYFNKYVVSSAKSKGMVPVYWDNGASDFGLFNRSTGAATDQGVIDAIMQGAGGGGSISTYVTFANRATGLLIDGIGRTSNGANCGQWSNSGSYNQQWTMETAGTYVLLKNRATGLYLDGMYRNANGSIAGQYSFSGSDAQYWTKEAAGIYVKFKNKATGLYLDGLGSTTNGADLSQWGQSNSNNQQWTVTNVGNTRIAVDQVNNTNQVQVYPNPFKSKLEVIVDNRDQVERIVVFDVLGKQVQTIQHAAISGKTAIGASLQTGVYIVEVHGTNWLRSFKVVKIN
;
A
#
# COMPACT_ATOMS: atom_id res chain seq x y z
N MET A 1 -14.47 -88.53 -2.97
CA MET A 1 -13.68 -88.77 -1.74
C MET A 1 -12.32 -89.28 -2.21
N SER A 2 -11.15 -88.72 -1.96
CA SER A 2 -10.69 -87.63 -1.09
C SER A 2 -9.30 -87.16 -1.57
N HIS A 3 -9.08 -85.84 -1.61
CA HIS A 3 -7.86 -85.01 -1.52
C HIS A 3 -6.51 -85.54 -2.08
N GLU A 4 -5.94 -84.97 -3.14
CA GLU A 4 -5.24 -83.65 -3.30
C GLU A 4 -4.02 -83.41 -2.39
N LYS A 5 -2.82 -83.47 -3.00
CA LYS A 5 -1.66 -82.63 -2.67
C LYS A 5 -0.96 -82.24 -3.98
N ASN A 6 -1.01 -80.95 -4.33
CA ASN A 6 -0.29 -80.38 -5.46
C ASN A 6 0.62 -79.25 -4.94
N THR A 7 1.93 -79.48 -5.01
CA THR A 7 3.00 -78.54 -4.69
C THR A 7 3.16 -77.54 -5.83
N LYS A 8 2.90 -76.25 -5.59
CA LYS A 8 3.27 -75.16 -6.51
C LYS A 8 4.50 -74.43 -5.98
N HIS A 9 5.54 -74.40 -6.81
CA HIS A 9 6.74 -73.60 -6.62
C HIS A 9 6.39 -72.11 -6.83
N VAL A 10 6.73 -71.27 -5.86
CA VAL A 10 6.65 -69.80 -5.98
C VAL A 10 8.07 -69.29 -6.21
N PHE A 11 8.31 -68.76 -7.41
CA PHE A 11 9.47 -67.93 -7.71
C PHE A 11 9.24 -66.53 -7.12
N THR A 12 10.05 -66.13 -6.13
CA THR A 12 10.09 -64.75 -5.64
C THR A 12 11.12 -63.98 -6.45
N ILE A 13 10.66 -63.13 -7.37
CA ILE A 13 11.50 -62.12 -8.03
C ILE A 13 11.66 -60.95 -7.04
N LEU A 14 12.87 -60.77 -6.52
CA LEU A 14 13.25 -59.60 -5.72
C LEU A 14 13.47 -58.42 -6.69
N LEU A 15 12.43 -57.62 -6.92
CA LEU A 15 12.56 -56.33 -7.62
C LEU A 15 13.04 -55.30 -6.60
N LEU A 16 14.35 -54.99 -6.60
CA LEU A 16 14.88 -53.83 -5.88
C LEU A 16 14.29 -52.56 -6.51
N GLY A 17 13.21 -52.05 -5.91
CA GLY A 17 12.64 -50.76 -6.26
C GLY A 17 13.60 -49.65 -5.84
N LEU A 18 14.35 -49.12 -6.81
CA LEU A 18 15.06 -47.86 -6.67
C LEU A 18 13.99 -46.74 -6.63
N LEU A 19 13.47 -46.46 -5.44
CA LEU A 19 12.68 -45.26 -5.16
C LEU A 19 13.61 -44.04 -5.28
N MET A 20 13.89 -43.60 -6.51
CA MET A 20 14.26 -42.21 -6.72
C MET A 20 13.07 -41.38 -6.23
N SER A 21 13.26 -40.67 -5.11
CA SER A 21 12.34 -39.61 -4.74
C SER A 21 12.35 -38.59 -5.87
N LEU A 22 11.40 -38.68 -6.80
CA LEU A 22 10.99 -37.56 -7.61
C LEU A 22 10.60 -36.49 -6.58
N LYS A 23 11.49 -35.53 -6.33
CA LYS A 23 11.11 -34.27 -5.71
C LYS A 23 10.10 -33.66 -6.67
N VAL A 24 8.83 -33.95 -6.47
CA VAL A 24 7.73 -33.20 -7.05
C VAL A 24 7.90 -31.80 -6.47
N CYS A 25 8.62 -30.95 -7.21
CA CYS A 25 8.75 -29.55 -6.87
C CYS A 25 7.33 -29.00 -6.91
N SER A 26 6.80 -28.50 -5.78
CA SER A 26 5.43 -27.99 -5.77
C SER A 26 5.35 -26.85 -6.77
N GLN A 27 4.39 -26.93 -7.69
CA GLN A 27 4.11 -25.87 -8.64
C GLN A 27 3.86 -24.56 -7.89
N LEU A 28 4.52 -23.46 -8.29
CA LEU A 28 4.24 -22.14 -7.73
C LEU A 28 2.78 -21.74 -8.01
N PRO A 29 2.17 -20.83 -7.23
CA PRO A 29 0.78 -20.40 -7.43
C PRO A 29 0.50 -19.83 -8.84
N THR A 30 -0.78 -19.74 -9.20
CA THR A 30 -1.16 -19.16 -10.50
C THR A 30 -0.88 -17.66 -10.56
N ALA A 31 -0.81 -17.11 -11.78
CA ALA A 31 -0.66 -15.68 -11.98
C ALA A 31 -1.78 -14.88 -11.27
N GLN A 32 -3.02 -15.37 -11.28
CA GLN A 32 -4.13 -14.72 -10.59
C GLN A 32 -3.95 -14.73 -9.06
N THR A 33 -3.48 -15.84 -8.48
CA THR A 33 -3.18 -15.90 -7.05
C THR A 33 -2.06 -14.94 -6.67
N VAL A 34 -0.98 -14.90 -7.45
CA VAL A 34 0.14 -13.97 -7.23
C VAL A 34 -0.31 -12.51 -7.36
N ALA A 35 -0.97 -12.15 -8.47
CA ALA A 35 -1.45 -10.80 -8.70
C ALA A 35 -2.50 -10.35 -7.65
N GLY A 36 -3.33 -11.26 -7.16
CA GLY A 36 -4.29 -10.99 -6.08
C GLY A 36 -3.63 -10.60 -4.76
N GLN A 37 -2.38 -10.99 -4.53
CA GLN A 37 -1.59 -10.58 -3.37
C GLN A 37 -0.82 -9.27 -3.60
N MET A 38 -0.64 -8.82 -4.84
CA MET A 38 0.06 -7.58 -5.18
C MET A 38 -0.89 -6.38 -5.09
N LYS A 39 -0.70 -5.55 -4.06
CA LYS A 39 -1.62 -4.44 -3.71
C LYS A 39 -1.20 -3.13 -4.36
N ALA A 40 0.02 -2.69 -4.09
CA ALA A 40 0.61 -1.47 -4.63
C ALA A 40 2.09 -1.70 -4.87
N GLY A 41 2.56 -1.29 -6.05
CA GLY A 41 3.95 -1.42 -6.45
C GLY A 41 4.70 -0.09 -6.50
N TRP A 42 6.02 -0.19 -6.43
CA TRP A 42 6.96 0.91 -6.56
C TRP A 42 8.11 0.48 -7.48
N ASN A 43 8.50 1.31 -8.43
CA ASN A 43 9.66 1.04 -9.29
C ASN A 43 10.95 1.54 -8.62
N LEU A 44 11.99 0.72 -8.63
CA LEU A 44 13.36 1.16 -8.40
C LEU A 44 13.93 1.78 -9.69
N GLY A 45 13.29 2.86 -10.15
CA GLY A 45 13.62 3.51 -11.42
C GLY A 45 14.95 4.26 -11.37
N ASN A 46 15.53 4.50 -12.54
CA ASN A 46 16.83 5.10 -12.79
C ASN A 46 17.98 4.55 -11.93
N THR A 47 18.01 3.23 -11.73
CA THR A 47 18.96 2.52 -10.87
C THR A 47 19.62 1.36 -11.60
N LEU A 48 19.05 0.15 -11.57
CA LEU A 48 19.70 -1.03 -12.16
C LEU A 48 19.56 -1.10 -13.69
N GLU A 49 18.71 -0.26 -14.29
CA GLU A 49 18.63 -0.04 -15.73
C GLU A 49 19.55 1.09 -16.23
N ALA A 50 20.17 1.84 -15.32
CA ALA A 50 21.11 2.87 -15.72
C ALA A 50 22.29 2.25 -16.46
N ILE A 51 22.59 2.79 -17.65
CA ILE A 51 23.52 2.15 -18.58
C ILE A 51 24.91 1.99 -17.97
N CYS A 52 25.38 0.74 -17.90
CA CYS A 52 26.67 0.32 -17.37
C CYS A 52 26.90 0.57 -15.87
N GLY A 53 25.89 0.88 -15.06
CA GLY A 53 26.10 0.99 -13.62
C GLY A 53 24.91 1.52 -12.81
N GLU A 54 24.68 0.89 -11.66
CA GLU A 54 23.57 1.19 -10.74
C GLU A 54 23.43 2.66 -10.33
N ASN A 55 24.54 3.39 -10.27
CA ASN A 55 24.58 4.78 -9.84
C ASN A 55 24.73 5.77 -11.01
N ALA A 56 24.77 5.29 -12.25
CA ALA A 56 25.14 6.10 -13.42
C ALA A 56 24.14 7.22 -13.72
N TRP A 57 22.89 7.10 -13.28
CA TRP A 57 21.85 8.12 -13.44
C TRP A 57 21.56 8.91 -12.15
N GLY A 58 22.53 8.94 -11.21
CA GLY A 58 22.53 9.84 -10.06
C GLY A 58 21.92 9.29 -8.78
N ASN A 59 21.32 8.10 -8.82
CA ASN A 59 20.83 7.42 -7.62
C ASN A 59 21.97 6.78 -6.82
N PRO A 60 21.85 6.68 -5.48
CA PRO A 60 22.78 5.93 -4.67
C PRO A 60 22.59 4.42 -4.91
N THR A 61 23.61 3.64 -4.54
CA THR A 61 23.53 2.19 -4.53
C THR A 61 22.40 1.74 -3.62
N THR A 62 21.53 0.87 -4.14
CA THR A 62 20.34 0.37 -3.45
C THR A 62 20.73 -0.32 -2.15
N SER A 63 20.05 0.08 -1.07
CA SER A 63 20.28 -0.43 0.28
C SER A 63 19.06 -1.19 0.81
N GLN A 64 19.30 -2.08 1.76
CA GLN A 64 18.23 -2.72 2.53
C GLN A 64 17.35 -1.68 3.25
N THR A 65 17.96 -0.59 3.73
CA THR A 65 17.26 0.53 4.38
C THR A 65 16.19 1.14 3.48
N LEU A 66 16.51 1.39 2.20
CA LEU A 66 15.54 1.90 1.23
C LEU A 66 14.37 0.92 1.05
N ILE A 67 14.67 -0.36 0.84
CA ILE A 67 13.62 -1.36 0.62
C ILE A 67 12.74 -1.56 1.87
N ASN A 68 13.32 -1.45 3.08
CA ASN A 68 12.56 -1.46 4.33
C ASN A 68 11.62 -0.25 4.42
N ALA A 69 12.06 0.93 3.98
CA ALA A 69 11.22 2.12 3.95
C ALA A 69 10.06 2.00 2.94
N VAL A 70 10.34 1.48 1.75
CA VAL A 70 9.32 1.18 0.73
C VAL A 70 8.26 0.21 1.29
N LYS A 71 8.69 -0.85 1.97
CA LYS A 71 7.78 -1.77 2.67
C LYS A 71 6.97 -1.07 3.76
N ALA A 72 7.64 -0.26 4.59
CA ALA A 72 7.00 0.44 5.71
C ALA A 72 5.97 1.47 5.25
N ALA A 73 6.16 2.06 4.06
CA ALA A 73 5.19 2.94 3.41
C ALA A 73 3.95 2.21 2.87
N GLY A 74 3.92 0.87 2.91
CA GLY A 74 2.76 0.06 2.54
C GLY A 74 2.83 -0.60 1.16
N PHE A 75 3.85 -0.28 0.36
CA PHE A 75 4.10 -0.99 -0.89
C PHE A 75 4.43 -2.47 -0.61
N ASN A 76 3.92 -3.36 -1.45
CA ASN A 76 4.20 -4.79 -1.32
C ASN A 76 4.75 -5.44 -2.59
N THR A 77 5.00 -4.64 -3.62
CA THR A 77 5.61 -5.05 -4.88
C THR A 77 6.70 -4.04 -5.24
N VAL A 78 7.85 -4.52 -5.72
CA VAL A 78 8.93 -3.70 -6.26
C VAL A 78 9.22 -4.18 -7.68
N ARG A 79 9.04 -3.30 -8.66
CA ARG A 79 9.55 -3.53 -10.01
C ARG A 79 10.96 -2.97 -10.08
N ILE A 80 11.87 -3.75 -10.63
CA ILE A 80 13.30 -3.50 -10.65
C ILE A 80 13.71 -3.48 -12.13
N PRO A 81 13.57 -2.32 -12.81
CA PRO A 81 14.19 -2.09 -14.10
C PRO A 81 15.66 -2.54 -14.09
N CYS A 82 16.06 -3.40 -15.03
CA CYS A 82 17.44 -3.89 -15.11
C CYS A 82 18.00 -3.79 -16.53
N ALA A 83 19.24 -3.32 -16.65
CA ALA A 83 20.06 -3.42 -17.84
C ALA A 83 20.93 -4.68 -17.75
N TRP A 84 21.20 -5.32 -18.88
CA TRP A 84 21.95 -6.59 -18.95
C TRP A 84 22.94 -6.61 -20.11
N ASP A 85 22.58 -6.04 -21.27
CA ASP A 85 23.41 -6.10 -22.47
C ASP A 85 24.75 -5.40 -22.26
N CYS A 86 24.73 -4.24 -21.62
CA CYS A 86 25.94 -3.49 -21.28
C CYS A 86 26.79 -4.14 -20.17
N HIS A 87 26.24 -5.12 -19.47
CA HIS A 87 26.93 -5.96 -18.48
C HIS A 87 27.33 -7.33 -19.05
N ALA A 88 27.24 -7.53 -20.37
CA ALA A 88 27.61 -8.76 -21.02
C ALA A 88 28.82 -8.59 -21.95
N THR A 89 29.69 -9.60 -21.97
CA THR A 89 30.79 -9.70 -22.94
C THR A 89 30.66 -11.00 -23.71
N ASN A 90 30.66 -10.93 -25.05
CA ASN A 90 30.45 -12.09 -25.94
C ASN A 90 29.21 -12.92 -25.58
N GLY A 91 28.14 -12.23 -25.15
CA GLY A 91 26.88 -12.86 -24.76
C GLY A 91 26.87 -13.49 -23.36
N VAL A 92 27.92 -13.34 -22.54
CA VAL A 92 27.95 -13.82 -21.15
C VAL A 92 27.78 -12.62 -20.21
N ILE A 93 26.75 -12.66 -19.36
CA ILE A 93 26.48 -11.62 -18.36
C ILE A 93 27.53 -11.72 -17.25
N ASP A 94 28.08 -10.58 -16.82
CA ASP A 94 29.02 -10.49 -15.71
C ASP A 94 28.41 -11.13 -14.44
N ALA A 95 29.15 -12.08 -13.85
CA ALA A 95 28.72 -12.77 -12.64
C ALA A 95 28.54 -11.84 -11.43
N ASN A 96 29.34 -10.76 -11.34
CA ASN A 96 29.19 -9.74 -10.30
C ASN A 96 27.91 -8.92 -10.51
N TRP A 97 27.52 -8.68 -11.76
CA TRP A 97 26.25 -8.01 -12.05
C TRP A 97 25.06 -8.88 -11.67
N LEU A 98 25.06 -10.16 -12.04
CA LEU A 98 24.05 -11.13 -11.59
C LEU A 98 23.96 -11.18 -10.06
N ALA A 99 25.10 -11.24 -9.38
CA ALA A 99 25.15 -11.21 -7.92
C ALA A 99 24.61 -9.90 -7.33
N ARG A 100 24.85 -8.77 -8.00
CA ARG A 100 24.35 -7.46 -7.56
C ARG A 100 22.84 -7.33 -7.69
N VAL A 101 22.27 -7.70 -8.85
CA VAL A 101 20.81 -7.73 -9.03
C VAL A 101 20.18 -8.69 -8.01
N LYS A 102 20.83 -9.83 -7.73
CA LYS A 102 20.39 -10.77 -6.71
C LYS A 102 20.35 -10.16 -5.31
N ALA A 103 21.35 -9.38 -4.92
CA ALA A 103 21.33 -8.70 -3.63
C ALA A 103 20.10 -7.78 -3.47
N VAL A 104 19.71 -7.07 -4.53
CA VAL A 104 18.52 -6.21 -4.51
C VAL A 104 17.22 -7.03 -4.46
N VAL A 105 17.15 -8.13 -5.23
CA VAL A 105 16.03 -9.09 -5.14
C VAL A 105 15.92 -9.70 -3.73
N ASP A 106 17.05 -10.02 -3.08
CA ASP A 106 17.09 -10.53 -1.72
C ASP A 106 16.54 -9.50 -0.70
N TYR A 107 16.84 -8.22 -0.87
CA TYR A 107 16.27 -7.17 -0.01
C TYR A 107 14.74 -7.14 -0.06
N CYS A 108 14.18 -7.33 -1.26
CA CYS A 108 12.74 -7.37 -1.48
C CYS A 108 12.12 -8.62 -0.84
N ILE A 109 12.66 -9.79 -1.15
CA ILE A 109 12.10 -11.07 -0.70
C ILE A 109 12.26 -11.24 0.82
N GLY A 110 13.36 -10.77 1.41
CA GLY A 110 13.54 -10.71 2.86
C GLY A 110 12.49 -9.86 3.58
N ASN A 111 11.90 -8.87 2.89
CA ASN A 111 10.78 -8.04 3.37
C ASN A 111 9.39 -8.57 2.98
N GLN A 112 9.32 -9.80 2.44
CA GLN A 112 8.09 -10.38 1.92
C GLN A 112 7.43 -9.47 0.86
N LEU A 113 8.24 -8.76 0.06
CA LEU A 113 7.79 -8.03 -1.12
C LEU A 113 7.80 -8.97 -2.32
N TYR A 114 6.93 -8.70 -3.30
CA TYR A 114 7.11 -9.24 -4.64
C TYR A 114 8.19 -8.44 -5.35
N ALA A 115 9.11 -9.11 -6.05
CA ALA A 115 10.13 -8.50 -6.88
C ALA A 115 9.87 -8.86 -8.35
N ILE A 116 9.89 -7.87 -9.23
CA ILE A 116 9.77 -8.07 -10.68
C ILE A 116 11.07 -7.58 -11.30
N ILE A 117 11.87 -8.47 -11.89
CA ILE A 117 13.02 -8.07 -12.71
C ILE A 117 12.65 -8.19 -14.20
N ASN A 118 13.16 -7.28 -15.02
CA ASN A 118 12.94 -7.29 -16.46
C ASN A 118 14.26 -7.21 -17.24
N ILE A 119 14.17 -7.22 -18.56
CA ILE A 119 15.17 -6.55 -19.42
C ILE A 119 14.54 -5.21 -19.79
N HIS A 120 15.13 -4.11 -19.32
CA HIS A 120 14.58 -2.77 -19.53
C HIS A 120 14.85 -2.26 -20.96
N TRP A 121 14.80 -0.94 -21.21
CA TRP A 121 15.25 -0.37 -22.49
C TRP A 121 16.63 -0.92 -22.90
N ASP A 122 17.57 -1.00 -21.92
CA ASP A 122 18.85 -1.71 -22.03
C ASP A 122 19.67 -1.32 -23.26
N GLY A 123 19.63 -0.04 -23.64
CA GLY A 123 20.30 0.48 -24.84
C GLY A 123 19.56 0.22 -26.16
N GLY A 124 18.32 -0.27 -26.12
CA GLY A 124 17.40 -0.36 -27.25
C GLY A 124 17.53 -1.63 -28.11
N TRP A 125 18.38 -2.59 -27.73
CA TRP A 125 18.70 -3.75 -28.58
C TRP A 125 17.47 -4.61 -28.92
N LEU A 126 16.49 -4.70 -28.03
CA LEU A 126 15.17 -5.29 -28.28
C LEU A 126 14.13 -4.21 -28.50
N GLU A 127 14.07 -3.23 -27.58
CA GLU A 127 12.97 -2.29 -27.48
C GLU A 127 12.75 -1.48 -28.77
N ASN A 128 13.83 -1.08 -29.44
CA ASN A 128 13.76 -0.32 -30.70
C ASN A 128 13.88 -1.20 -31.96
N ASN A 129 13.86 -2.53 -31.80
CA ASN A 129 14.18 -3.51 -32.84
C ASN A 129 13.10 -4.59 -33.00
N CYS A 130 11.82 -4.20 -32.89
CA CYS A 130 10.68 -5.06 -33.18
C CYS A 130 10.38 -5.13 -34.70
N THR A 131 11.37 -5.54 -35.49
CA THR A 131 11.29 -5.61 -36.96
C THR A 131 11.66 -7.00 -37.47
N THR A 132 11.18 -7.38 -38.65
CA THR A 132 11.48 -8.69 -39.26
C THR A 132 12.98 -8.87 -39.53
N GLY A 133 13.71 -7.80 -39.87
CA GLY A 133 15.15 -7.83 -40.09
C GLY A 133 15.96 -8.09 -38.83
N ALA A 134 15.52 -7.58 -37.68
CA ALA A 134 16.19 -7.80 -36.39
C ALA A 134 15.74 -9.09 -35.68
N GLN A 135 14.60 -9.67 -36.10
CA GLN A 135 13.89 -10.72 -35.39
C GLN A 135 14.77 -11.90 -34.97
N SER A 136 15.58 -12.44 -35.88
CA SER A 136 16.44 -13.60 -35.56
C SER A 136 17.52 -13.26 -34.54
N ALA A 137 18.18 -12.10 -34.68
CA ALA A 137 19.26 -11.69 -33.79
C ALA A 137 18.74 -11.35 -32.39
N VAL A 138 17.60 -10.66 -32.30
CA VAL A 138 16.96 -10.31 -31.04
C VAL A 138 16.45 -11.56 -30.32
N ASN A 139 15.81 -12.52 -31.02
CA ASN A 139 15.42 -13.79 -30.41
C ASN A 139 16.63 -14.55 -29.84
N ALA A 140 17.74 -14.65 -30.59
CA ALA A 140 18.94 -15.34 -30.12
C ALA A 140 19.50 -14.68 -28.84
N LYS A 141 19.57 -13.35 -28.79
CA LYS A 141 20.03 -12.60 -27.61
C LYS A 141 19.06 -12.74 -26.43
N GLN A 142 17.75 -12.62 -26.68
CA GLN A 142 16.68 -12.80 -25.68
C GLN A 142 16.74 -14.20 -25.07
N GLN A 143 16.91 -15.26 -25.88
CA GLN A 143 17.07 -16.63 -25.40
C GLN A 143 18.31 -16.77 -24.52
N ASN A 144 19.45 -16.21 -24.95
CA ASN A 144 20.71 -16.29 -24.25
C ASN A 144 20.63 -15.63 -22.86
N TYR A 145 20.23 -14.36 -22.79
CA TYR A 145 20.17 -13.61 -21.54
C TYR A 145 19.16 -14.21 -20.57
N TRP A 146 17.95 -14.53 -21.03
CA TRP A 146 16.96 -15.14 -20.14
C TRP A 146 17.34 -16.54 -19.68
N THR A 147 18.11 -17.30 -20.44
CA THR A 147 18.65 -18.59 -19.96
C THR A 147 19.61 -18.37 -18.79
N GLN A 148 20.50 -17.37 -18.87
CA GLN A 148 21.45 -17.06 -17.79
C GLN A 148 20.73 -16.51 -16.55
N ILE A 149 19.86 -15.50 -16.74
CA ILE A 149 19.07 -14.89 -15.67
C ILE A 149 18.20 -15.94 -14.98
N ALA A 150 17.40 -16.70 -15.74
CA ALA A 150 16.51 -17.69 -15.16
C ALA A 150 17.28 -18.77 -14.39
N ASN A 151 18.40 -19.27 -14.90
CA ASN A 151 19.22 -20.24 -14.16
C ASN A 151 19.76 -19.68 -12.84
N TYR A 152 20.23 -18.43 -12.84
CA TYR A 152 20.77 -17.78 -11.64
C TYR A 152 19.70 -17.59 -10.55
N PHE A 153 18.48 -17.23 -10.96
CA PHE A 153 17.34 -16.96 -10.09
C PHE A 153 16.39 -18.16 -9.90
N LYS A 154 16.80 -19.37 -10.30
CA LYS A 154 15.96 -20.57 -10.40
C LYS A 154 15.26 -20.98 -9.12
N ASN A 155 15.89 -20.76 -7.97
CA ASN A 155 15.43 -21.29 -6.68
C ASN A 155 14.50 -20.34 -5.90
N TYR A 156 14.28 -19.11 -6.38
CA TYR A 156 13.33 -18.20 -5.74
C TYR A 156 11.90 -18.71 -5.86
N ASN A 157 11.08 -18.46 -4.83
CA ASN A 157 9.67 -18.80 -4.82
C ASN A 157 8.84 -17.81 -5.67
N GLU A 158 7.53 -17.81 -5.50
CA GLU A 158 6.57 -16.98 -6.24
C GLU A 158 6.68 -15.47 -5.98
N HIS A 159 7.48 -15.05 -5.01
CA HIS A 159 7.76 -13.63 -4.79
C HIS A 159 8.63 -13.03 -5.90
N LEU A 160 9.35 -13.82 -6.68
CA LEU A 160 10.11 -13.34 -7.83
C LEU A 160 9.35 -13.62 -9.13
N LEU A 161 9.09 -12.56 -9.91
CA LEU A 161 8.50 -12.62 -11.24
C LEU A 161 9.50 -12.08 -12.27
N PHE A 162 9.34 -12.50 -13.52
CA PHE A 162 10.14 -12.02 -14.65
C PHE A 162 9.25 -11.33 -15.68
N ALA A 163 9.65 -10.15 -16.13
CA ALA A 163 9.01 -9.40 -17.21
C ALA A 163 9.90 -9.42 -18.45
N SER A 164 9.40 -9.88 -19.60
CA SER A 164 10.24 -10.19 -20.78
C SER A 164 11.01 -9.00 -21.36
N ALA A 165 10.42 -7.82 -21.33
CA ALA A 165 10.91 -6.57 -21.88
C ALA A 165 10.37 -5.36 -21.07
N ASN A 166 10.39 -4.16 -21.67
CA ASN A 166 9.93 -2.91 -21.05
C ASN A 166 8.89 -2.16 -21.89
N GLU A 167 9.27 -1.38 -22.90
CA GLU A 167 8.34 -0.63 -23.75
C GLU A 167 8.57 -0.92 -25.26
N PRO A 168 8.40 -2.17 -25.74
CA PRO A 168 8.81 -2.55 -27.09
C PRO A 168 8.12 -1.70 -28.16
N ALA A 169 8.88 -0.89 -28.90
CA ALA A 169 8.37 0.11 -29.84
C ALA A 169 7.65 -0.53 -31.02
N VAL A 170 6.33 -0.72 -30.87
CA VAL A 170 5.47 -1.41 -31.83
C VAL A 170 4.20 -0.59 -32.04
N SER A 171 3.91 -0.29 -33.30
CA SER A 171 2.74 0.49 -33.72
C SER A 171 1.89 -0.20 -34.78
N ASP A 172 2.27 -1.41 -35.22
CA ASP A 172 1.55 -2.14 -36.27
C ASP A 172 1.52 -3.67 -36.03
N ALA A 173 0.77 -4.38 -36.88
CA ALA A 173 0.59 -5.82 -36.77
C ALA A 173 1.87 -6.64 -37.08
N THR A 174 2.76 -6.12 -37.93
CA THR A 174 4.03 -6.79 -38.26
C THR A 174 4.95 -6.77 -37.06
N GLY A 175 5.15 -5.59 -36.46
CA GLY A 175 5.91 -5.44 -35.22
C GLY A 175 5.31 -6.24 -34.07
N MET A 176 3.97 -6.32 -33.97
CA MET A 176 3.31 -7.14 -32.94
C MET A 176 3.60 -8.64 -33.12
N SER A 177 3.61 -9.14 -34.37
CA SER A 177 3.97 -10.54 -34.67
C SER A 177 5.42 -10.83 -34.27
N VAL A 178 6.34 -9.91 -34.57
CA VAL A 178 7.74 -10.00 -34.15
C VAL A 178 7.86 -9.99 -32.62
N LEU A 179 7.15 -9.09 -31.94
CA LEU A 179 7.15 -8.99 -30.48
C LEU A 179 6.62 -10.28 -29.81
N LEU A 180 5.56 -10.89 -30.35
CA LEU A 180 5.07 -12.18 -29.87
C LEU A 180 6.14 -13.28 -29.96
N SER A 181 7.00 -13.25 -30.99
CA SER A 181 8.13 -14.18 -31.08
C SER A 181 9.16 -13.96 -29.96
N TYR A 182 9.45 -12.71 -29.61
CA TYR A 182 10.36 -12.38 -28.51
C TYR A 182 9.82 -12.86 -27.17
N HIS A 183 8.53 -12.66 -26.92
CA HIS A 183 7.85 -13.14 -25.71
C HIS A 183 7.83 -14.67 -25.64
N GLN A 184 7.56 -15.36 -26.75
CA GLN A 184 7.61 -16.82 -26.80
C GLN A 184 9.02 -17.36 -26.53
N THR A 185 10.05 -16.73 -27.09
CA THR A 185 11.45 -17.08 -26.86
C THR A 185 11.85 -16.90 -25.40
N PHE A 186 11.42 -15.80 -24.78
CA PHE A 186 11.58 -15.59 -23.33
C PHE A 186 10.94 -16.72 -22.51
N ILE A 187 9.66 -17.03 -22.76
CA ILE A 187 8.94 -18.08 -22.03
C ILE A 187 9.67 -19.41 -22.18
N ASN A 188 10.05 -19.78 -23.41
CA ASN A 188 10.77 -21.02 -23.68
C ASN A 188 12.11 -21.08 -22.93
N ALA A 189 12.90 -20.00 -22.96
CA ALA A 189 14.18 -19.92 -22.27
C ALA A 189 14.02 -20.09 -20.75
N VAL A 190 13.07 -19.38 -20.14
CA VAL A 190 12.82 -19.48 -18.69
C VAL A 190 12.33 -20.88 -18.31
N ARG A 191 11.33 -21.42 -19.02
CA ARG A 191 10.75 -22.73 -18.71
C ARG A 191 11.75 -23.86 -18.87
N ALA A 192 12.62 -23.80 -19.88
CA ALA A 192 13.68 -24.78 -20.12
C ALA A 192 14.66 -24.92 -18.95
N THR A 193 14.81 -23.88 -18.12
CA THR A 193 15.68 -23.98 -16.93
C THR A 193 15.10 -24.87 -15.83
N GLY A 194 13.80 -25.17 -15.82
CA GLY A 194 13.17 -26.05 -14.82
C GLY A 194 13.16 -25.51 -13.38
N GLY A 195 13.00 -26.37 -12.37
CA GLY A 195 12.86 -25.93 -10.98
C GLY A 195 11.62 -25.06 -10.78
N ASN A 196 11.70 -24.00 -9.95
CA ASN A 196 10.56 -23.09 -9.78
C ASN A 196 10.24 -22.30 -11.06
N ASN A 197 11.21 -22.12 -11.97
CA ASN A 197 10.97 -21.46 -13.24
C ASN A 197 10.03 -22.24 -14.17
N SER A 198 9.81 -23.53 -13.92
CA SER A 198 8.78 -24.31 -14.66
C SER A 198 7.37 -23.76 -14.46
N SER A 199 7.12 -23.04 -13.36
CA SER A 199 5.79 -22.54 -12.98
C SER A 199 5.79 -21.12 -12.41
N ARG A 200 6.91 -20.39 -12.48
CA ARG A 200 7.02 -18.97 -12.11
C ARG A 200 6.09 -18.13 -12.98
N THR A 201 5.36 -17.21 -12.37
CA THR A 201 4.59 -16.20 -13.10
C THR A 201 5.51 -15.34 -13.96
N LEU A 202 5.21 -15.25 -15.25
CA LEU A 202 5.92 -14.44 -16.22
C LEU A 202 5.02 -13.32 -16.71
N ILE A 203 5.62 -12.17 -17.02
CA ILE A 203 4.93 -10.95 -17.46
C ILE A 203 5.41 -10.63 -18.87
N ILE A 204 4.48 -10.34 -19.77
CA ILE A 204 4.75 -9.98 -21.17
C ILE A 204 4.13 -8.63 -21.51
N GLN A 205 4.88 -7.79 -22.22
CA GLN A 205 4.50 -6.40 -22.46
C GLN A 205 3.61 -6.27 -23.70
N GLY A 206 2.63 -5.39 -23.62
CA GLY A 206 1.93 -4.90 -24.79
C GLY A 206 2.81 -4.05 -25.71
N PRO A 207 2.40 -3.82 -26.96
CA PRO A 207 3.10 -2.96 -27.91
C PRO A 207 3.23 -1.52 -27.38
N SER A 208 4.48 -1.07 -27.26
CA SER A 208 4.89 0.19 -26.62
C SER A 208 4.32 0.40 -25.21
N THR A 209 3.93 -0.69 -24.54
CA THR A 209 3.12 -0.70 -23.30
C THR A 209 1.92 0.25 -23.33
N ASN A 210 1.46 0.60 -24.54
CA ASN A 210 0.39 1.55 -24.76
C ASN A 210 -0.94 0.80 -24.75
N ILE A 211 -1.89 1.27 -23.95
CA ILE A 211 -3.17 0.60 -23.74
C ILE A 211 -3.98 0.44 -25.04
N ASP A 212 -4.05 1.47 -25.88
CA ASP A 212 -4.86 1.43 -27.10
C ASP A 212 -4.23 0.52 -28.17
N ASN A 213 -2.90 0.59 -28.33
CA ASN A 213 -2.16 -0.32 -29.19
C ASN A 213 -2.29 -1.76 -28.69
N THR A 214 -2.19 -1.99 -27.38
CA THR A 214 -2.34 -3.32 -26.78
C THR A 214 -3.74 -3.87 -27.03
N ASN A 215 -4.77 -3.06 -26.82
CA ASN A 215 -6.15 -3.47 -27.07
C ASN A 215 -6.38 -3.84 -28.55
N THR A 216 -5.79 -3.08 -29.47
CA THR A 216 -6.01 -3.21 -30.92
C THR A 216 -5.16 -4.31 -31.55
N LEU A 217 -3.87 -4.39 -31.20
CA LEU A 217 -2.89 -5.23 -31.89
C LEU A 217 -2.65 -6.57 -31.18
N MET A 218 -2.69 -6.63 -29.84
CA MET A 218 -2.39 -7.84 -29.07
C MET A 218 -3.62 -8.75 -28.95
N ASN A 219 -3.92 -9.45 -30.04
CA ASN A 219 -5.11 -10.31 -30.16
C ASN A 219 -4.85 -11.78 -29.79
N THR A 220 -3.60 -12.15 -29.60
CA THR A 220 -3.15 -13.47 -29.14
C THR A 220 -2.12 -13.31 -28.04
N LEU A 221 -1.94 -14.36 -27.24
CA LEU A 221 -0.85 -14.48 -26.28
C LEU A 221 0.12 -15.59 -26.72
N PRO A 222 1.41 -15.51 -26.36
CA PRO A 222 2.32 -16.64 -26.42
C PRO A 222 1.77 -17.85 -25.65
N THR A 223 2.24 -19.03 -26.02
CA THR A 223 1.86 -20.29 -25.36
C THR A 223 2.80 -20.58 -24.19
N ASP A 224 2.22 -20.95 -23.05
CA ASP A 224 2.93 -21.51 -21.92
C ASP A 224 2.56 -22.99 -21.77
N GLN A 225 3.52 -23.81 -21.33
CA GLN A 225 3.32 -25.25 -21.11
C GLN A 225 2.35 -25.52 -19.95
N ILE A 226 2.17 -24.53 -19.07
CA ILE A 226 1.25 -24.62 -17.94
C ILE A 226 0.29 -23.43 -17.96
N ALA A 227 -1.01 -23.72 -17.84
CA ALA A 227 -2.05 -22.71 -17.81
C ALA A 227 -1.88 -21.72 -16.65
N ASN A 228 -2.39 -20.50 -16.85
CA ASN A 228 -2.53 -19.49 -15.80
C ASN A 228 -1.20 -19.07 -15.16
N ARG A 229 -0.16 -18.90 -15.97
CA ARG A 229 1.19 -18.47 -15.53
C ARG A 229 1.70 -17.19 -16.19
N LEU A 230 0.85 -16.53 -16.97
CA LEU A 230 1.18 -15.28 -17.65
C LEU A 230 0.38 -14.10 -17.10
N MET A 231 1.01 -12.94 -17.04
CA MET A 231 0.41 -11.61 -16.86
C MET A 231 0.74 -10.75 -18.08
N VAL A 232 -0.08 -9.73 -18.35
CA VAL A 232 0.20 -8.70 -19.36
C VAL A 232 0.61 -7.40 -18.70
N GLU A 233 1.57 -6.68 -19.26
CA GLU A 233 2.04 -5.38 -18.78
C GLU A 233 1.76 -4.26 -19.78
N VAL A 234 1.25 -3.14 -19.25
CA VAL A 234 1.08 -1.85 -19.91
C VAL A 234 1.53 -0.74 -18.96
N HIS A 235 1.81 0.45 -19.47
CA HIS A 235 2.19 1.62 -18.67
C HIS A 235 1.14 2.73 -18.85
N TYR A 236 1.10 3.70 -17.93
CA TYR A 236 0.09 4.75 -17.93
C TYR A 236 0.65 6.12 -17.50
N TYR A 237 0.84 7.02 -18.47
CA TYR A 237 1.27 8.40 -18.26
C TYR A 237 0.34 9.41 -18.98
N THR A 238 -0.95 9.07 -19.10
CA THR A 238 -1.94 9.92 -19.75
C THR A 238 -2.59 10.89 -18.73
N PRO A 239 -2.67 12.20 -19.02
CA PRO A 239 -2.12 12.90 -20.19
C PRO A 239 -0.64 13.24 -19.97
N TRP A 240 0.18 13.09 -21.01
CA TRP A 240 1.63 13.36 -20.92
C TRP A 240 1.94 14.80 -20.50
N ASN A 241 1.11 15.76 -20.95
CA ASN A 241 1.14 17.17 -20.56
C ASN A 241 1.16 17.37 -19.03
N TYR A 242 0.47 16.51 -18.29
CA TYR A 242 0.44 16.54 -16.83
C TYR A 242 1.52 15.63 -16.23
N CYS A 243 1.61 14.39 -16.72
CA CYS A 243 2.40 13.34 -16.08
C CYS A 243 3.91 13.54 -16.20
N GLY A 244 4.42 14.09 -17.31
CA GLY A 244 5.86 14.15 -17.55
C GLY A 244 6.38 15.27 -18.46
N LEU A 245 5.51 16.07 -19.10
CA LEU A 245 5.98 17.19 -19.93
C LEU A 245 6.66 18.28 -19.05
N THR A 246 7.96 18.51 -19.25
CA THR A 246 8.78 19.42 -18.44
C THR A 246 8.93 20.84 -19.01
N SER A 247 8.55 21.04 -20.27
CA SER A 247 8.48 22.36 -20.92
C SER A 247 7.36 22.39 -21.96
N ASP A 248 6.78 23.56 -22.19
CA ASP A 248 5.79 23.74 -23.27
C ASP A 248 6.41 23.34 -24.62
N ALA A 249 5.62 22.62 -25.41
CA ALA A 249 6.00 22.18 -26.75
C ALA A 249 5.04 22.76 -27.78
N SER A 250 5.44 22.76 -29.06
CA SER A 250 4.60 23.26 -30.17
C SER A 250 3.26 22.52 -30.28
N TRP A 251 3.20 21.26 -29.85
CA TRP A 251 2.02 20.40 -29.88
C TRP A 251 1.17 20.45 -28.60
N GLY A 252 1.63 21.14 -27.54
CA GLY A 252 0.88 21.20 -26.28
C GLY A 252 1.64 21.86 -25.12
N SER A 253 0.89 22.47 -24.22
CA SER A 253 1.43 23.11 -23.01
C SER A 253 1.46 22.15 -21.82
N MET A 254 2.31 22.42 -20.84
CA MET A 254 2.31 21.72 -19.57
C MET A 254 0.98 21.93 -18.83
N PHE A 255 0.47 20.85 -18.25
CA PHE A 255 -0.59 20.91 -17.27
C PHE A 255 0.00 20.84 -15.86
N TYR A 256 -0.46 21.72 -14.99
CA TYR A 256 -0.11 21.76 -13.58
C TYR A 256 -1.23 21.20 -12.71
N TYR A 257 -2.45 21.17 -13.24
CA TYR A 257 -3.65 20.82 -12.50
C TYR A 257 -4.47 19.80 -13.29
N TRP A 258 -4.97 18.78 -12.61
CA TRP A 258 -5.69 17.64 -13.16
C TRP A 258 -6.74 17.17 -12.17
N GLY A 259 -7.92 16.83 -12.68
CA GLY A 259 -8.99 16.20 -11.92
C GLY A 259 -10.09 17.17 -11.53
N ASN A 260 -11.31 16.66 -11.51
CA ASN A 260 -12.49 17.41 -11.16
C ASN A 260 -12.39 17.97 -9.72
N GLY A 261 -12.55 19.28 -9.57
CA GLY A 261 -12.38 19.97 -8.29
C GLY A 261 -10.93 20.34 -7.93
N TYR A 262 -9.96 20.04 -8.81
CA TYR A 262 -8.54 20.38 -8.63
C TYR A 262 -7.98 21.25 -9.75
N HIS A 263 -8.83 21.92 -10.52
CA HIS A 263 -8.43 22.95 -11.48
C HIS A 263 -8.14 24.26 -10.76
N SER A 264 -7.05 24.93 -11.13
CA SER A 264 -6.73 26.24 -10.58
C SER A 264 -7.57 27.34 -11.23
N THR A 265 -8.04 28.27 -10.40
CA THR A 265 -8.65 29.54 -10.85
C THR A 265 -7.60 30.64 -11.05
N ILE A 266 -6.37 30.43 -10.57
CA ILE A 266 -5.24 31.37 -10.67
C ILE A 266 -4.50 31.18 -12.00
N GLU A 267 -4.33 29.93 -12.44
CA GLU A 267 -3.63 29.56 -13.68
C GLU A 267 -4.49 28.67 -14.60
N PRO A 268 -5.63 29.16 -15.11
CA PRO A 268 -6.57 28.34 -15.87
C PRO A 268 -5.99 27.76 -17.17
N SER A 269 -4.98 28.41 -17.76
CA SER A 269 -4.27 27.92 -18.95
C SER A 269 -3.38 26.70 -18.68
N ARG A 270 -3.17 26.34 -17.39
CA ARG A 270 -2.40 25.18 -16.94
C ARG A 270 -3.29 24.04 -16.43
N ASN A 271 -4.61 24.18 -16.50
CA ASN A 271 -5.54 23.08 -16.22
C ASN A 271 -5.49 22.05 -17.34
N ALA A 272 -5.64 20.77 -16.97
CA ALA A 272 -5.80 19.71 -17.93
C ALA A 272 -7.06 19.95 -18.77
N THR A 273 -6.90 19.89 -20.09
CA THR A 273 -8.00 20.04 -21.05
C THR A 273 -8.45 18.72 -21.65
N TRP A 274 -7.73 17.64 -21.33
CA TRP A 274 -7.99 16.27 -21.76
C TRP A 274 -7.31 15.29 -20.81
N GLY A 275 -7.65 14.00 -20.91
CA GLY A 275 -6.98 12.93 -20.18
C GLY A 275 -7.35 12.85 -18.70
N GLU A 276 -8.51 13.34 -18.31
CA GLU A 276 -8.97 13.33 -16.91
C GLU A 276 -9.61 11.98 -16.51
N GLU A 277 -10.45 11.94 -15.48
CA GLU A 277 -10.96 10.70 -14.87
C GLU A 277 -11.62 9.74 -15.89
N SER A 278 -12.37 10.28 -16.84
CA SER A 278 -13.05 9.49 -17.88
C SER A 278 -12.07 8.75 -18.79
N GLU A 279 -10.88 9.31 -19.02
CA GLU A 279 -9.83 8.67 -19.81
C GLU A 279 -9.16 7.55 -19.02
N VAL A 280 -8.94 7.71 -17.71
CA VAL A 280 -8.47 6.62 -16.84
C VAL A 280 -9.46 5.46 -16.88
N GLU A 281 -10.76 5.75 -16.74
CA GLU A 281 -11.81 4.73 -16.78
C GLU A 281 -11.89 4.02 -18.13
N ARG A 282 -11.79 4.77 -19.23
CA ARG A 282 -11.75 4.21 -20.59
C ARG A 282 -10.54 3.30 -20.77
N ALA A 283 -9.34 3.82 -20.54
CA ALA A 283 -8.09 3.12 -20.81
C ALA A 283 -7.98 1.84 -19.97
N LEU A 284 -8.18 1.92 -18.65
CA LEU A 284 -8.12 0.74 -17.79
C LEU A 284 -9.34 -0.19 -18.04
N GLY A 285 -10.49 0.33 -18.47
CA GLY A 285 -11.63 -0.48 -18.90
C GLY A 285 -11.31 -1.39 -20.10
N LEU A 286 -10.51 -0.92 -21.05
CA LEU A 286 -10.05 -1.73 -22.19
C LEU A 286 -9.22 -2.93 -21.73
N MET A 287 -8.24 -2.71 -20.85
CA MET A 287 -7.39 -3.78 -20.35
C MET A 287 -8.16 -4.79 -19.49
N LYS A 288 -9.16 -4.33 -18.74
CA LYS A 288 -10.06 -5.22 -18.00
C LYS A 288 -10.80 -6.17 -18.94
N THR A 289 -11.44 -5.60 -19.96
CA THR A 289 -12.25 -6.36 -20.93
C THR A 289 -11.38 -7.30 -21.77
N LYS A 290 -10.18 -6.83 -22.17
CA LYS A 290 -9.28 -7.58 -23.03
C LYS A 290 -8.67 -8.79 -22.31
N PHE A 291 -8.24 -8.61 -21.05
CA PHE A 291 -7.40 -9.56 -20.32
C PHE A 291 -7.99 -9.99 -18.97
N VAL A 292 -8.28 -9.05 -18.07
CA VAL A 292 -8.64 -9.40 -16.68
C VAL A 292 -9.91 -10.25 -16.60
N ASP A 293 -10.95 -9.90 -17.37
CA ASP A 293 -12.20 -10.66 -17.42
C ASP A 293 -12.04 -12.07 -18.03
N LYS A 294 -10.92 -12.31 -18.72
CA LYS A 294 -10.52 -13.62 -19.26
C LYS A 294 -9.53 -14.34 -18.35
N GLY A 295 -9.37 -13.85 -17.11
CA GLY A 295 -8.50 -14.43 -16.11
C GLY A 295 -7.01 -14.14 -16.32
N ILE A 296 -6.62 -13.21 -17.19
CA ILE A 296 -5.21 -12.83 -17.39
C ILE A 296 -4.95 -11.54 -16.60
N PRO A 297 -4.18 -11.57 -15.50
CA PRO A 297 -3.93 -10.38 -14.71
C PRO A 297 -3.12 -9.35 -15.51
N VAL A 298 -3.37 -8.07 -15.22
CA VAL A 298 -2.68 -6.94 -15.86
C VAL A 298 -1.86 -6.19 -14.81
N LEU A 299 -0.60 -5.95 -15.15
CA LEU A 299 0.31 -5.05 -14.45
C LEU A 299 0.28 -3.69 -15.14
N ILE A 300 -0.04 -2.63 -14.39
CA ILE A 300 0.30 -1.26 -14.80
C ILE A 300 1.73 -1.04 -14.31
N GLY A 301 2.71 -1.43 -15.14
CA GLY A 301 4.12 -1.56 -14.78
C GLY A 301 4.77 -0.24 -14.39
N GLU A 302 4.26 0.85 -14.93
CA GLU A 302 4.66 2.20 -14.61
C GLU A 302 3.46 3.16 -14.71
N PHE A 303 3.35 4.05 -13.74
CA PHE A 303 2.49 5.23 -13.79
C PHE A 303 3.02 6.27 -12.80
N GLY A 304 2.66 7.54 -12.98
CA GLY A 304 2.98 8.57 -12.00
C GLY A 304 2.92 9.96 -12.60
N THR A 305 3.22 10.95 -11.76
CA THR A 305 3.22 12.36 -12.16
C THR A 305 4.40 13.11 -11.55
N ILE A 306 5.08 13.91 -12.37
CA ILE A 306 6.13 14.80 -11.90
C ILE A 306 5.61 15.82 -10.89
N LYS A 307 6.42 16.08 -9.86
CA LYS A 307 6.31 17.24 -9.00
C LYS A 307 6.89 18.46 -9.70
N ARG A 308 6.13 19.55 -9.74
CA ARG A 308 6.55 20.84 -10.30
C ARG A 308 6.82 21.82 -9.17
N THR A 309 7.87 22.62 -9.29
CA THR A 309 8.33 23.56 -8.25
C THR A 309 7.85 24.99 -8.45
N ASN A 310 7.31 25.31 -9.62
CA ASN A 310 6.91 26.66 -10.04
C ASN A 310 5.42 26.88 -10.42
N PRO A 311 4.43 26.00 -10.12
CA PRO A 311 3.03 26.39 -10.20
C PRO A 311 2.72 27.58 -9.27
N ALA A 312 1.94 28.56 -9.74
CA ALA A 312 1.52 29.68 -8.91
C ALA A 312 0.54 29.24 -7.81
N ASP A 313 -0.23 28.17 -8.05
CA ASP A 313 -1.12 27.52 -7.08
C ASP A 313 -0.52 26.18 -6.63
N ALA A 314 0.61 26.26 -5.90
CA ALA A 314 1.35 25.08 -5.45
C ALA A 314 0.50 24.12 -4.59
N SER A 315 -0.45 24.63 -3.82
CA SER A 315 -1.39 23.82 -3.03
C SER A 315 -2.30 22.96 -3.90
N VAL A 316 -2.92 23.55 -4.93
CA VAL A 316 -3.81 22.81 -5.83
C VAL A 316 -3.00 21.87 -6.71
N HIS A 317 -1.78 22.24 -7.12
CA HIS A 317 -0.90 21.32 -7.84
C HIS A 317 -0.61 20.05 -7.02
N GLN A 318 -0.21 20.20 -5.75
CA GLN A 318 0.06 19.05 -4.89
C GLN A 318 -1.21 18.21 -4.66
N ALA A 319 -2.34 18.84 -4.34
CA ALA A 319 -3.60 18.12 -4.12
C ALA A 319 -4.08 17.39 -5.39
N SER A 320 -3.87 17.98 -6.56
CA SER A 320 -4.12 17.37 -7.86
C SER A 320 -3.25 16.12 -8.08
N ARG A 321 -1.96 16.18 -7.72
CA ARG A 321 -1.04 15.02 -7.85
C ARG A 321 -1.47 13.87 -6.95
N GLU A 322 -1.82 14.18 -5.71
CA GLU A 322 -2.36 13.20 -4.76
C GLU A 322 -3.63 12.57 -5.32
N TYR A 323 -4.57 13.39 -5.82
CA TYR A 323 -5.81 12.90 -6.40
C TYR A 323 -5.59 12.00 -7.63
N PHE A 324 -4.74 12.40 -8.58
CA PHE A 324 -4.39 11.58 -9.74
C PHE A 324 -3.89 10.19 -9.33
N ASN A 325 -2.89 10.15 -8.44
CA ASN A 325 -2.28 8.89 -8.03
C ASN A 325 -3.27 8.00 -7.29
N LYS A 326 -4.12 8.56 -6.42
CA LYS A 326 -5.23 7.83 -5.78
C LYS A 326 -6.21 7.29 -6.81
N TYR A 327 -6.61 8.11 -7.78
CA TYR A 327 -7.62 7.76 -8.77
C TYR A 327 -7.15 6.63 -9.68
N VAL A 328 -5.94 6.72 -10.24
CA VAL A 328 -5.35 5.68 -11.09
C VAL A 328 -5.23 4.36 -10.33
N VAL A 329 -4.72 4.38 -9.09
CA VAL A 329 -4.58 3.17 -8.28
C VAL A 329 -5.95 2.57 -7.94
N SER A 330 -6.92 3.38 -7.51
CA SER A 330 -8.29 2.93 -7.21
C SER A 330 -8.97 2.30 -8.42
N SER A 331 -8.85 2.95 -9.58
CA SER A 331 -9.40 2.45 -10.83
C SER A 331 -8.73 1.14 -11.25
N ALA A 332 -7.41 1.04 -11.18
CA ALA A 332 -6.66 -0.18 -11.46
C ALA A 332 -7.07 -1.34 -10.54
N LYS A 333 -7.15 -1.11 -9.22
CA LYS A 333 -7.54 -2.15 -8.26
C LYS A 333 -8.98 -2.63 -8.44
N SER A 334 -9.92 -1.72 -8.65
CA SER A 334 -11.33 -2.08 -8.90
C SER A 334 -11.49 -2.93 -10.18
N LYS A 335 -10.53 -2.83 -11.10
CA LYS A 335 -10.49 -3.59 -12.35
C LYS A 335 -9.55 -4.79 -12.31
N GLY A 336 -9.08 -5.21 -11.13
CA GLY A 336 -8.27 -6.43 -10.95
C GLY A 336 -6.82 -6.31 -11.43
N MET A 337 -6.29 -5.09 -11.52
CA MET A 337 -4.93 -4.82 -11.99
C MET A 337 -3.97 -4.56 -10.83
N VAL A 338 -2.68 -4.58 -11.13
CA VAL A 338 -1.59 -4.29 -10.19
C VAL A 338 -0.92 -2.98 -10.61
N PRO A 339 -1.14 -1.86 -9.90
CA PRO A 339 -0.49 -0.59 -10.21
C PRO A 339 0.89 -0.47 -9.56
N VAL A 340 1.90 -0.06 -10.33
CA VAL A 340 3.28 0.14 -9.87
C VAL A 340 3.75 1.57 -10.19
N TYR A 341 3.94 2.37 -9.15
CA TYR A 341 4.33 3.77 -9.30
C TYR A 341 5.76 3.89 -9.82
N TRP A 342 6.01 4.82 -10.75
CA TRP A 342 7.34 5.13 -11.25
C TRP A 342 8.03 6.14 -10.32
N ASP A 343 9.08 5.70 -9.65
CA ASP A 343 9.95 6.54 -8.84
C ASP A 343 11.35 6.50 -9.45
N ASN A 344 11.82 7.66 -9.93
CA ASN A 344 13.15 7.82 -10.53
C ASN A 344 14.23 8.23 -9.52
N GLY A 345 13.85 8.47 -8.26
CA GLY A 345 14.73 8.91 -7.17
C GLY A 345 15.14 10.39 -7.19
N ALA A 346 14.75 11.13 -8.22
CA ALA A 346 14.93 12.57 -8.32
C ALA A 346 13.76 13.33 -7.69
N SER A 347 13.84 14.66 -7.58
CA SER A 347 12.84 15.46 -6.87
C SER A 347 11.48 15.58 -7.56
N ASP A 348 11.35 15.11 -8.81
CA ASP A 348 10.14 15.16 -9.61
C ASP A 348 9.25 13.93 -9.38
N PHE A 349 9.74 12.70 -9.60
CA PHE A 349 9.01 11.46 -9.34
C PHE A 349 9.39 10.78 -8.01
N GLY A 350 10.48 11.18 -7.35
CA GLY A 350 10.98 10.51 -6.15
C GLY A 350 10.08 10.69 -4.91
N LEU A 351 9.63 9.57 -4.35
CA LEU A 351 8.86 9.50 -3.11
C LEU A 351 9.75 9.31 -1.88
N PHE A 352 11.01 8.90 -2.07
CA PHE A 352 11.96 8.64 -0.99
C PHE A 352 13.32 9.29 -1.26
N ASN A 353 13.93 9.81 -0.20
CA ASN A 353 15.37 10.03 -0.17
C ASN A 353 16.07 8.66 -0.11
N ARG A 354 16.69 8.24 -1.21
CA ARG A 354 17.20 6.86 -1.38
C ARG A 354 18.37 6.48 -0.47
N SER A 355 19.12 7.47 0.03
CA SER A 355 20.23 7.22 0.97
C SER A 355 19.75 6.96 2.39
N THR A 356 18.63 7.58 2.80
CA THR A 356 18.13 7.51 4.18
C THR A 356 16.85 6.67 4.33
N GLY A 357 16.12 6.45 3.25
CA GLY A 357 14.78 5.86 3.26
C GLY A 357 13.67 6.83 3.72
N ALA A 358 13.98 8.10 4.02
CA ALA A 358 12.96 9.06 4.44
C ALA A 358 12.01 9.39 3.30
N ALA A 359 10.69 9.40 3.57
CA ALA A 359 9.69 9.84 2.61
C ALA A 359 9.89 11.33 2.28
N THR A 360 9.92 11.66 0.98
CA THR A 360 10.02 13.03 0.46
C THR A 360 8.70 13.56 -0.08
N ASP A 361 7.74 12.67 -0.35
CA ASP A 361 6.39 13.03 -0.80
C ASP A 361 5.33 12.13 -0.14
N GLN A 362 5.10 12.36 1.16
CA GLN A 362 4.16 11.57 1.96
C GLN A 362 2.73 11.64 1.43
N GLY A 363 2.32 12.79 0.87
CA GLY A 363 0.97 12.97 0.33
C GLY A 363 0.69 12.01 -0.83
N VAL A 364 1.62 11.88 -1.77
CA VAL A 364 1.48 10.93 -2.89
C VAL A 364 1.54 9.48 -2.41
N ILE A 365 2.41 9.15 -1.45
CA ILE A 365 2.44 7.81 -0.83
C ILE A 365 1.08 7.47 -0.22
N ASP A 366 0.53 8.36 0.60
CA ASP A 366 -0.77 8.18 1.26
C ASP A 366 -1.90 8.04 0.24
N ALA A 367 -1.86 8.81 -0.84
CA ALA A 367 -2.83 8.73 -1.92
C ALA A 367 -2.80 7.38 -2.66
N ILE A 368 -1.60 6.87 -3.00
CA ILE A 368 -1.44 5.55 -3.62
C ILE A 368 -1.96 4.48 -2.67
N MET A 369 -1.60 4.53 -1.38
CA MET A 369 -2.11 3.57 -0.40
C MET A 369 -3.64 3.63 -0.33
N GLN A 370 -4.22 4.83 -0.21
CA GLN A 370 -5.67 5.04 -0.24
C GLN A 370 -6.34 4.39 -1.47
N GLY A 371 -5.80 4.59 -2.66
CA GLY A 371 -6.32 3.97 -3.89
C GLY A 371 -6.18 2.45 -3.88
N ALA A 372 -5.14 1.89 -3.27
CA ALA A 372 -4.83 0.46 -3.35
C ALA A 372 -5.79 -0.43 -2.53
N GLY A 373 -6.72 0.15 -1.76
CA GLY A 373 -7.45 -0.56 -0.71
C GLY A 373 -6.55 -1.07 0.43
N GLY A 374 -5.22 -0.85 0.33
CA GLY A 374 -4.26 -0.82 1.44
C GLY A 374 -4.44 0.42 2.30
N GLY A 375 -5.11 1.42 1.73
CA GLY A 375 -6.11 2.26 2.33
C GLY A 375 -7.36 1.47 2.68
N GLY A 376 -7.23 0.40 3.47
CA GLY A 376 -8.02 0.48 4.68
C GLY A 376 -7.60 1.83 5.18
N SER A 377 -8.51 2.82 5.15
CA SER A 377 -8.19 4.08 5.79
C SER A 377 -7.40 3.64 7.02
N ILE A 378 -6.19 4.17 7.23
CA ILE A 378 -6.10 4.68 8.57
C ILE A 378 -7.20 5.73 8.50
N SER A 379 -8.43 5.30 8.83
CA SER A 379 -9.28 6.04 9.67
C SER A 379 -8.32 6.15 10.84
N THR A 380 -7.49 7.19 10.78
CA THR A 380 -7.01 7.83 11.97
C THR A 380 -8.34 8.22 12.55
N TYR A 381 -8.89 7.28 13.32
CA TYR A 381 -10.16 7.53 13.92
C TYR A 381 -9.83 8.69 14.83
N VAL A 382 -10.43 9.82 14.60
CA VAL A 382 -10.17 10.96 15.45
C VAL A 382 -11.14 10.89 16.60
N THR A 383 -10.67 11.30 17.76
CA THR A 383 -11.55 11.70 18.85
C THR A 383 -11.63 13.23 18.83
N PHE A 384 -12.80 13.75 19.17
CA PHE A 384 -13.07 15.18 19.25
C PHE A 384 -13.38 15.54 20.69
N ALA A 385 -12.41 16.06 21.42
CA ALA A 385 -12.60 16.44 22.82
C ALA A 385 -13.03 17.90 22.93
N ASN A 386 -14.13 18.16 23.61
CA ASN A 386 -14.59 19.52 23.87
C ASN A 386 -13.58 20.26 24.75
N ARG A 387 -13.21 21.48 24.38
CA ARG A 387 -12.22 22.28 25.14
C ARG A 387 -12.72 22.62 26.54
N ALA A 388 -14.02 22.84 26.73
CA ALA A 388 -14.56 23.24 28.04
C ALA A 388 -14.69 22.05 29.01
N THR A 389 -15.09 20.88 28.51
CA THR A 389 -15.51 19.76 29.38
C THR A 389 -14.62 18.52 29.25
N GLY A 390 -13.83 18.40 28.19
CA GLY A 390 -13.03 17.22 27.89
C GLY A 390 -13.84 16.01 27.40
N LEU A 391 -15.16 16.10 27.35
CA LEU A 391 -16.00 15.03 26.80
C LEU A 391 -15.80 14.91 25.29
N LEU A 392 -15.83 13.67 24.81
CA LEU A 392 -15.73 13.32 23.40
C LEU A 392 -17.09 13.33 22.72
N ILE A 393 -17.14 13.75 21.46
CA ILE A 393 -18.29 13.49 20.58
C ILE A 393 -18.53 11.98 20.51
N ASP A 394 -19.76 11.54 20.76
CA ASP A 394 -20.12 10.13 20.92
C ASP A 394 -21.39 9.79 20.12
N GLY A 395 -21.32 8.76 19.27
CA GLY A 395 -22.48 8.23 18.53
C GLY A 395 -23.44 7.41 19.40
N ILE A 396 -23.05 7.13 20.66
CA ILE A 396 -23.79 6.47 21.74
C ILE A 396 -24.48 5.15 21.35
N GLY A 397 -23.96 4.48 20.32
CA GLY A 397 -24.46 3.20 19.82
C GLY A 397 -25.79 3.27 19.08
N ARG A 398 -26.29 4.47 18.77
CA ARG A 398 -27.58 4.63 18.08
C ARG A 398 -27.39 4.50 16.57
N THR A 399 -27.98 3.48 15.96
CA THR A 399 -27.82 3.16 14.53
C THR A 399 -28.97 3.62 13.64
N SER A 400 -29.99 4.26 14.21
CA SER A 400 -31.13 4.78 13.45
C SER A 400 -30.85 6.17 12.90
N ASN A 401 -31.24 6.39 11.65
CA ASN A 401 -31.25 7.70 11.02
C ASN A 401 -32.07 8.71 11.84
N GLY A 402 -31.47 9.86 12.14
CA GLY A 402 -32.08 10.95 12.90
C GLY A 402 -31.95 10.82 14.41
N ALA A 403 -31.24 9.80 14.90
CA ALA A 403 -30.88 9.69 16.30
C ALA A 403 -29.96 10.85 16.71
N ASN A 404 -30.14 11.35 17.94
CA ASN A 404 -29.24 12.35 18.50
C ASN A 404 -27.84 11.75 18.73
N CYS A 405 -26.81 12.54 18.44
CA CYS A 405 -25.46 12.31 18.93
C CYS A 405 -25.34 12.82 20.38
N GLY A 406 -24.45 12.21 21.14
CA GLY A 406 -24.17 12.61 22.51
C GLY A 406 -22.71 13.01 22.71
N GLN A 407 -22.36 13.19 23.97
CA GLN A 407 -21.00 13.41 24.42
C GLN A 407 -20.70 12.59 25.68
N TRP A 408 -19.48 12.09 25.79
CA TRP A 408 -19.10 11.15 26.86
C TRP A 408 -17.62 11.24 27.19
N SER A 409 -17.24 10.95 28.43
CA SER A 409 -15.85 10.88 28.86
C SER A 409 -15.08 9.85 28.04
N ASN A 410 -13.81 10.11 27.73
CA ASN A 410 -13.01 9.19 26.94
C ASN A 410 -12.96 7.78 27.58
N SER A 411 -13.47 6.80 26.85
CA SER A 411 -13.53 5.38 27.23
C SER A 411 -12.77 4.48 26.24
N GLY A 412 -12.24 5.07 25.16
CA GLY A 412 -11.71 4.31 24.02
C GLY A 412 -12.78 3.60 23.18
N SER A 413 -14.07 3.79 23.49
CA SER A 413 -15.20 3.23 22.77
C SER A 413 -15.17 3.61 21.29
N TYR A 414 -15.55 2.68 20.41
CA TYR A 414 -15.71 2.97 18.99
C TYR A 414 -16.81 4.01 18.72
N ASN A 415 -17.74 4.21 19.65
CA ASN A 415 -18.73 5.28 19.51
C ASN A 415 -18.11 6.68 19.63
N GLN A 416 -16.90 6.81 20.18
CA GLN A 416 -16.18 8.09 20.35
C GLN A 416 -15.20 8.38 19.22
N GLN A 417 -15.14 7.47 18.26
CA GLN A 417 -14.12 7.41 17.22
C GLN A 417 -14.76 7.71 15.88
N TRP A 418 -14.16 8.62 15.11
CA TRP A 418 -14.76 9.14 13.89
C TRP A 418 -13.77 9.13 12.75
N THR A 419 -14.20 8.85 11.52
CA THR A 419 -13.46 9.27 10.34
C THR A 419 -13.79 10.73 10.04
N MET A 420 -12.77 11.52 9.72
CA MET A 420 -12.94 12.83 9.13
C MET A 420 -12.60 12.72 7.65
N GLU A 421 -13.64 12.73 6.81
CA GLU A 421 -13.52 12.57 5.36
C GLU A 421 -13.57 13.96 4.71
N THR A 422 -12.51 14.35 3.99
CA THR A 422 -12.47 15.63 3.26
C THR A 422 -13.36 15.58 2.03
N ALA A 423 -14.21 16.59 1.84
CA ALA A 423 -15.07 16.76 0.66
C ALA A 423 -15.05 18.23 0.21
N GLY A 424 -14.12 18.56 -0.69
CA GLY A 424 -13.84 19.95 -1.08
C GLY A 424 -13.33 20.77 0.12
N THR A 425 -13.96 21.91 0.38
CA THR A 425 -13.67 22.77 1.55
C THR A 425 -14.36 22.30 2.85
N TYR A 426 -15.15 21.23 2.78
CA TYR A 426 -15.90 20.68 3.90
C TYR A 426 -15.28 19.37 4.41
N VAL A 427 -15.73 18.94 5.58
CA VAL A 427 -15.49 17.61 6.14
C VAL A 427 -16.80 16.92 6.48
N LEU A 428 -16.79 15.60 6.32
CA LEU A 428 -17.84 14.68 6.72
C LEU A 428 -17.30 13.88 7.92
N LEU A 429 -18.07 13.79 9.01
CA LEU A 429 -17.63 13.12 10.24
C LEU A 429 -18.42 11.82 10.42
N LYS A 430 -17.83 10.66 10.12
CA LYS A 430 -18.51 9.37 10.19
C LYS A 430 -18.09 8.58 11.41
N ASN A 431 -19.06 8.12 12.18
CA ASN A 431 -18.83 7.37 13.40
C ASN A 431 -18.29 5.96 13.08
N ARG A 432 -17.28 5.52 13.82
CA ARG A 432 -16.68 4.19 13.68
C ARG A 432 -17.64 3.07 14.04
N ALA A 433 -18.41 3.24 15.11
CA ALA A 433 -19.29 2.18 15.62
C ALA A 433 -20.59 2.08 14.83
N THR A 434 -21.23 3.21 14.51
CA THR A 434 -22.55 3.22 13.87
C THR A 434 -22.49 3.31 12.35
N GLY A 435 -21.38 3.79 11.78
CA GLY A 435 -21.24 4.05 10.35
C GLY A 435 -22.04 5.26 9.83
N LEU A 436 -22.72 5.99 10.74
CA LEU A 436 -23.51 7.18 10.43
C LEU A 436 -22.66 8.46 10.49
N TYR A 437 -23.06 9.48 9.74
CA TYR A 437 -22.41 10.79 9.67
C TYR A 437 -23.06 11.76 10.65
N LEU A 438 -22.25 12.57 11.34
CA LEU A 438 -22.71 13.69 12.18
C LEU A 438 -23.48 14.69 11.32
N ASP A 439 -24.67 15.04 11.77
CA ASP A 439 -25.68 15.71 10.96
C ASP A 439 -26.32 16.87 11.74
N GLY A 440 -26.39 18.05 11.13
CA GLY A 440 -27.02 19.24 11.72
C GLY A 440 -28.56 19.19 11.72
N MET A 441 -29.15 18.22 11.00
CA MET A 441 -30.57 17.92 10.85
C MET A 441 -31.44 19.10 10.41
N TYR A 442 -30.85 20.10 9.77
CA TYR A 442 -31.50 21.38 9.43
C TYR A 442 -32.10 22.13 10.65
N ARG A 443 -31.69 21.79 11.87
CA ARG A 443 -32.17 22.42 13.11
C ARG A 443 -31.36 23.68 13.40
N ASN A 444 -31.93 24.84 13.09
CA ASN A 444 -31.22 26.13 13.01
C ASN A 444 -31.42 27.07 14.21
N ALA A 445 -31.99 26.59 15.32
CA ALA A 445 -32.08 27.36 16.57
C ALA A 445 -30.86 27.09 17.48
N ASN A 446 -30.43 28.09 18.26
CA ASN A 446 -29.41 27.90 19.28
C ASN A 446 -29.82 26.83 20.30
N GLY A 447 -28.92 25.89 20.58
CA GLY A 447 -29.16 24.76 21.47
C GLY A 447 -29.73 23.53 20.77
N SER A 448 -30.04 23.62 19.47
CA SER A 448 -30.55 22.49 18.68
C SER A 448 -29.59 21.31 18.72
N ILE A 449 -30.15 20.11 18.91
CA ILE A 449 -29.37 18.88 19.02
C ILE A 449 -28.84 18.46 17.64
N ALA A 450 -27.53 18.16 17.56
CA ALA A 450 -26.91 17.51 16.43
C ALA A 450 -27.25 16.00 16.43
N GLY A 451 -27.59 15.47 15.27
CA GLY A 451 -27.93 14.06 15.09
C GLY A 451 -26.90 13.30 14.28
N GLN A 452 -27.31 12.12 13.85
CA GLN A 452 -26.55 11.29 12.90
C GLN A 452 -27.47 10.63 11.88
N TYR A 453 -26.93 10.45 10.68
CA TYR A 453 -27.67 9.89 9.55
C TYR A 453 -26.75 9.05 8.64
N SER A 454 -27.32 8.10 7.93
CA SER A 454 -26.62 7.43 6.82
C SER A 454 -26.25 8.47 5.77
N PHE A 455 -25.14 8.24 5.05
CA PHE A 455 -24.73 9.15 3.99
C PHE A 455 -25.86 9.39 2.98
N SER A 456 -26.16 10.65 2.73
CA SER A 456 -27.20 11.07 1.78
C SER A 456 -26.74 12.18 0.84
N GLY A 457 -25.56 12.76 1.06
CA GLY A 457 -25.10 13.96 0.34
C GLY A 457 -25.84 15.23 0.75
N SER A 458 -26.65 15.19 1.81
CA SER A 458 -27.34 16.36 2.35
C SER A 458 -26.35 17.38 2.90
N ASP A 459 -26.61 18.67 2.65
CA ASP A 459 -25.86 19.78 3.24
C ASP A 459 -25.78 19.74 4.78
N ALA A 460 -26.73 19.07 5.44
CA ALA A 460 -26.69 18.91 6.90
C ALA A 460 -25.56 17.98 7.38
N GLN A 461 -24.94 17.20 6.48
CA GLN A 461 -23.81 16.30 6.79
C GLN A 461 -22.44 16.97 6.63
N TYR A 462 -22.38 18.12 5.95
CA TYR A 462 -21.13 18.81 5.64
C TYR A 462 -20.81 19.86 6.69
N TRP A 463 -19.56 19.86 7.16
CA TRP A 463 -19.07 20.79 8.16
C TRP A 463 -17.84 21.53 7.65
N THR A 464 -17.76 22.84 7.82
CA THR A 464 -16.51 23.57 7.66
C THR A 464 -15.67 23.37 8.92
N LYS A 465 -14.39 23.03 8.77
CA LYS A 465 -13.43 22.94 9.88
C LYS A 465 -12.63 24.24 9.93
N GLU A 466 -12.86 25.05 10.96
CA GLU A 466 -12.22 26.35 11.14
C GLU A 466 -11.19 26.30 12.28
N ALA A 467 -10.08 27.02 12.15
CA ALA A 467 -9.05 27.10 13.18
C ALA A 467 -9.47 28.04 14.33
N ALA A 468 -9.19 27.64 15.57
CA ALA A 468 -9.36 28.43 16.79
C ALA A 468 -8.13 28.26 17.71
N GLY A 469 -7.01 28.86 17.32
CA GLY A 469 -5.71 28.60 17.95
C GLY A 469 -5.27 27.15 17.71
N ILE A 470 -4.96 26.41 18.77
CA ILE A 470 -4.63 24.97 18.70
C ILE A 470 -5.88 24.06 18.59
N TYR A 471 -7.08 24.63 18.67
CA TYR A 471 -8.35 23.93 18.59
C TYR A 471 -9.01 24.15 17.23
N VAL A 472 -10.08 23.41 16.96
CA VAL A 472 -10.91 23.60 15.78
C VAL A 472 -12.37 23.86 16.15
N LYS A 473 -13.09 24.51 15.25
CA LYS A 473 -14.55 24.65 15.30
C LYS A 473 -15.17 23.97 14.07
N PHE A 474 -16.37 23.41 14.22
CA PHE A 474 -17.10 22.80 13.12
C PHE A 474 -18.38 23.57 12.85
N LYS A 475 -18.50 24.20 11.68
CA LYS A 475 -19.69 24.94 11.26
C LYS A 475 -20.50 24.09 10.28
N ASN A 476 -21.75 23.81 10.58
CA ASN A 476 -22.60 23.03 9.69
C ASN A 476 -22.98 23.85 8.44
N LYS A 477 -22.92 23.22 7.26
CA LYS A 477 -23.24 23.88 5.99
C LYS A 477 -24.73 24.23 5.89
N ALA A 478 -25.63 23.36 6.33
CA ALA A 478 -27.07 23.61 6.25
C ALA A 478 -27.60 24.59 7.30
N THR A 479 -27.16 24.48 8.56
CA THR A 479 -27.70 25.31 9.65
C THR A 479 -26.93 26.62 9.84
N GLY A 480 -25.68 26.69 9.40
CA GLY A 480 -24.77 27.81 9.68
C GLY A 480 -24.31 27.90 11.15
N LEU A 481 -24.74 26.96 12.01
CA LEU A 481 -24.39 26.91 13.43
C LEU A 481 -23.12 26.09 13.66
N TYR A 482 -22.46 26.33 14.79
CA TYR A 482 -21.27 25.61 15.22
C TYR A 482 -21.61 24.50 16.19
N LEU A 483 -20.90 23.37 16.07
CA LEU A 483 -21.01 22.27 17.02
C LEU A 483 -20.60 22.71 18.43
N ASP A 484 -21.44 22.42 19.41
CA ASP A 484 -21.38 22.98 20.76
C ASP A 484 -21.68 21.92 21.84
N GLY A 485 -20.80 21.80 22.84
CA GLY A 485 -20.97 20.87 23.97
C GLY A 485 -21.86 21.37 25.10
N LEU A 486 -22.39 22.59 25.01
CA LEU A 486 -23.21 23.29 26.01
C LEU A 486 -22.59 23.44 27.42
N GLY A 487 -21.30 23.11 27.58
CA GLY A 487 -20.66 23.06 28.89
C GLY A 487 -21.13 21.90 29.76
N SER A 488 -21.84 20.92 29.18
CA SER A 488 -22.32 19.75 29.91
C SER A 488 -21.17 18.82 30.28
N THR A 489 -21.08 18.47 31.57
CA THR A 489 -20.11 17.50 32.10
C THR A 489 -20.72 16.11 32.31
N THR A 490 -22.01 15.95 31.99
CA THR A 490 -22.74 14.69 32.19
C THR A 490 -22.52 13.74 31.00
N ASN A 491 -22.06 12.53 31.30
CA ASN A 491 -21.95 11.45 30.32
C ASN A 491 -23.31 11.11 29.71
N GLY A 492 -23.37 11.11 28.38
CA GLY A 492 -24.59 10.80 27.63
C GLY A 492 -25.51 12.00 27.40
N ALA A 493 -25.08 13.21 27.79
CA ALA A 493 -25.77 14.43 27.40
C ALA A 493 -25.79 14.56 25.86
N ASP A 494 -26.86 15.13 25.32
CA ASP A 494 -26.96 15.39 23.89
C ASP A 494 -25.90 16.43 23.46
N LEU A 495 -25.42 16.26 22.23
CA LEU A 495 -24.51 17.18 21.56
C LEU A 495 -25.32 18.21 20.77
N SER A 496 -24.99 19.49 20.86
CA SER A 496 -25.81 20.56 20.28
C SER A 496 -25.06 21.40 19.25
N GLN A 497 -25.76 22.38 18.71
CA GLN A 497 -25.27 23.41 17.81
C GLN A 497 -25.66 24.79 18.35
N TRP A 498 -24.81 25.78 18.13
CA TRP A 498 -25.03 27.16 18.58
C TRP A 498 -24.42 28.18 17.62
N GLY A 499 -24.97 29.39 17.60
CA GLY A 499 -24.46 30.50 16.80
C GLY A 499 -23.01 30.85 17.15
N GLN A 500 -22.29 31.50 16.24
CA GLN A 500 -20.87 31.77 16.39
C GLN A 500 -20.54 32.49 17.72
N SER A 501 -19.60 31.94 18.48
CA SER A 501 -19.02 32.61 19.64
C SER A 501 -17.56 32.22 19.84
N ASN A 502 -16.90 32.85 20.83
CA ASN A 502 -15.57 32.46 21.30
C ASN A 502 -15.63 31.47 22.48
N SER A 503 -16.81 30.90 22.76
CA SER A 503 -16.99 29.94 23.84
C SER A 503 -16.07 28.73 23.65
N ASN A 504 -15.52 28.23 24.76
CA ASN A 504 -14.77 26.98 24.76
C ASN A 504 -15.67 25.79 24.40
N ASN A 505 -16.99 25.91 24.56
CA ASN A 505 -17.93 24.85 24.19
C ASN A 505 -17.97 24.58 22.68
N GLN A 506 -17.53 25.53 21.84
CA GLN A 506 -17.50 25.39 20.37
C GLN A 506 -16.15 24.93 19.83
N GLN A 507 -15.19 24.65 20.71
CA GLN A 507 -13.81 24.38 20.35
C GLN A 507 -13.46 22.95 20.71
N TRP A 508 -12.84 22.26 19.76
CA TRP A 508 -12.60 20.83 19.85
C TRP A 508 -11.12 20.52 19.60
N THR A 509 -10.56 19.59 20.37
CA THR A 509 -9.26 18.98 20.07
C THR A 509 -9.48 17.78 19.19
N VAL A 510 -8.74 17.68 18.08
CA VAL A 510 -8.75 16.51 17.19
C VAL A 510 -7.54 15.64 17.52
N THR A 511 -7.76 14.39 17.92
CA THR A 511 -6.66 13.46 18.26
C THR A 511 -6.78 12.17 17.47
N ASN A 512 -5.74 11.81 16.70
CA ASN A 512 -5.66 10.55 15.98
C ASN A 512 -5.60 9.35 16.95
N VAL A 513 -6.50 8.40 16.77
CA VAL A 513 -6.47 7.07 17.39
C VAL A 513 -5.53 6.22 16.55
N GLY A 514 -4.37 5.89 17.10
CA GLY A 514 -3.31 5.14 16.41
C GLY A 514 -1.97 5.86 16.33
N ASN A 515 -1.95 7.19 16.49
CA ASN A 515 -0.70 7.89 16.77
C ASN A 515 -0.53 7.96 18.29
N THR A 516 0.28 7.04 18.83
CA THR A 516 1.29 7.49 19.80
C THR A 516 1.91 8.76 19.23
N ARG A 517 1.87 9.86 19.99
CA ARG A 517 2.67 11.03 19.67
C ARG A 517 4.12 10.58 19.50
N ILE A 518 4.58 10.42 18.27
CA ILE A 518 5.95 10.78 17.94
C ILE A 518 5.91 12.31 17.86
N ALA A 519 5.97 12.94 19.03
CA ALA A 519 6.50 14.28 19.08
C ALA A 519 8.01 14.09 18.90
N VAL A 520 8.53 14.54 17.75
CA VAL A 520 9.89 15.03 17.71
C VAL A 520 9.88 16.31 18.56
N ASP A 521 9.98 16.12 19.87
CA ASP A 521 10.61 17.10 20.74
C ASP A 521 11.93 16.45 21.15
N GLN A 522 13.00 17.18 20.88
CA GLN A 522 14.29 16.98 21.51
C GLN A 522 14.15 17.11 23.05
N VAL A 523 13.67 16.07 23.73
CA VAL A 523 13.85 15.89 25.18
C VAL A 523 13.91 14.40 25.51
N ASN A 524 15.05 13.95 26.01
CA ASN A 524 15.24 12.62 26.61
C ASN A 524 14.19 12.36 27.69
N ASN A 525 13.21 11.48 27.44
CA ASN A 525 12.28 11.00 28.47
C ASN A 525 12.53 9.52 28.75
N THR A 526 13.37 9.25 29.74
CA THR A 526 13.45 7.98 30.47
C THR A 526 12.10 7.75 31.16
N ASN A 527 11.42 6.63 30.87
CA ASN A 527 10.29 6.00 31.60
C ASN A 527 9.31 5.25 30.67
N GLN A 528 9.78 4.64 29.56
CA GLN A 528 8.89 3.78 28.78
C GLN A 528 8.60 2.48 29.55
N VAL A 529 7.34 2.06 29.46
CA VAL A 529 6.84 0.81 30.02
C VAL A 529 6.10 0.09 28.90
N GLN A 530 6.50 -1.13 28.58
CA GLN A 530 5.89 -1.98 27.57
C GLN A 530 5.38 -3.27 28.19
N VAL A 531 4.22 -3.75 27.76
CA VAL A 531 3.69 -5.08 28.14
C VAL A 531 3.52 -5.96 26.90
N TYR A 532 4.18 -7.14 26.87
CA TYR A 532 4.15 -8.05 25.72
C TYR A 532 4.42 -9.51 26.13
N PRO A 533 3.82 -10.53 25.48
CA PRO A 533 2.76 -10.44 24.47
C PRO A 533 1.41 -10.11 25.11
N ASN A 534 0.48 -9.54 24.34
CA ASN A 534 -0.91 -9.35 24.77
C ASN A 534 -1.83 -9.51 23.55
N PRO A 535 -2.70 -10.55 23.48
CA PRO A 535 -2.97 -11.55 24.51
C PRO A 535 -1.76 -12.45 24.80
N PHE A 536 -1.68 -12.99 26.02
CA PHE A 536 -0.62 -13.91 26.44
C PHE A 536 -1.17 -15.27 26.87
N LYS A 537 -0.35 -16.32 26.70
CA LYS A 537 -0.70 -17.70 27.09
C LYS A 537 -0.19 -18.05 28.48
N SER A 538 1.14 -18.09 28.64
CA SER A 538 1.78 -18.53 29.88
C SER A 538 2.44 -17.40 30.66
N LYS A 539 2.97 -16.38 30.00
CA LYS A 539 3.64 -15.24 30.64
C LYS A 539 3.43 -13.95 29.88
N LEU A 540 3.32 -12.86 30.63
CA LEU A 540 3.29 -11.49 30.15
C LEU A 540 4.57 -10.79 30.65
N GLU A 541 5.37 -10.23 29.76
CA GLU A 541 6.58 -9.49 30.12
C GLU A 541 6.23 -8.01 30.29
N VAL A 542 6.61 -7.41 31.42
CA VAL A 542 6.61 -5.96 31.66
C VAL A 542 8.04 -5.45 31.51
N ILE A 543 8.30 -4.69 30.45
CA ILE A 543 9.61 -4.13 30.13
C ILE A 543 9.61 -2.67 30.56
N VAL A 544 10.64 -2.25 31.29
CA VAL A 544 10.77 -0.87 31.80
C VAL A 544 12.17 -0.34 31.51
N ASP A 545 12.26 0.88 30.98
CA ASP A 545 13.54 1.50 30.60
C ASP A 545 14.36 1.96 31.81
N ASN A 546 13.70 2.28 32.93
CA ASN A 546 14.35 2.73 34.15
C ASN A 546 13.71 2.08 35.39
N ARG A 547 14.18 0.88 35.75
CA ARG A 547 13.63 0.09 36.88
C ARG A 547 13.73 0.81 38.22
N ASP A 548 14.68 1.74 38.36
CA ASP A 548 14.95 2.46 39.61
C ASP A 548 13.79 3.37 40.01
N GLN A 549 12.97 3.78 39.03
CA GLN A 549 11.81 4.62 39.25
C GLN A 549 10.50 3.83 39.39
N VAL A 550 10.51 2.48 39.37
CA VAL A 550 9.29 1.67 39.42
C VAL A 550 9.07 1.12 40.83
N GLU A 551 8.12 1.65 41.59
CA GLU A 551 7.85 1.26 42.98
C GLU A 551 7.19 -0.12 43.08
N ARG A 552 6.24 -0.44 42.19
CA ARG A 552 5.57 -1.76 42.15
C ARG A 552 4.79 -1.96 40.85
N ILE A 553 4.52 -3.21 40.50
CA ILE A 553 3.57 -3.61 39.46
C ILE A 553 2.38 -4.30 40.13
N VAL A 554 1.16 -3.91 39.83
CA VAL A 554 -0.07 -4.47 40.42
C VAL A 554 -0.97 -4.98 39.30
N VAL A 555 -1.59 -6.13 39.47
CA VAL A 555 -2.55 -6.69 38.52
C VAL A 555 -3.90 -6.79 39.19
N PHE A 556 -4.94 -6.28 38.52
CA PHE A 556 -6.33 -6.34 38.94
C PHE A 556 -7.14 -7.20 37.97
N ASP A 557 -8.13 -7.93 38.48
CA ASP A 557 -9.16 -8.54 37.64
C ASP A 557 -10.20 -7.50 37.18
N VAL A 558 -11.17 -7.94 36.35
CA VAL A 558 -12.23 -7.08 35.82
C VAL A 558 -13.18 -6.50 36.88
N LEU A 559 -13.17 -7.03 38.10
CA LEU A 559 -13.96 -6.53 39.22
C LEU A 559 -13.16 -5.54 40.08
N GLY A 560 -11.92 -5.22 39.68
CA GLY A 560 -11.04 -4.31 40.41
C GLY A 560 -10.36 -4.96 41.61
N LYS A 561 -10.43 -6.29 41.77
CA LYS A 561 -9.72 -6.99 42.84
C LYS A 561 -8.27 -7.19 42.43
N GLN A 562 -7.35 -6.82 43.31
CA GLN A 562 -5.92 -7.08 43.15
C GLN A 562 -5.65 -8.60 43.18
N VAL A 563 -5.09 -9.14 42.10
CA VAL A 563 -4.80 -10.56 41.91
C VAL A 563 -3.31 -10.89 41.88
N GLN A 564 -2.44 -9.90 41.63
CA GLN A 564 -0.99 -10.07 41.68
C GLN A 564 -0.29 -8.74 42.02
N THR A 565 0.82 -8.78 42.74
CA THR A 565 1.67 -7.60 42.97
C THR A 565 3.14 -7.99 42.95
N ILE A 566 3.95 -7.23 42.23
CA ILE A 566 5.42 -7.33 42.21
C ILE A 566 5.98 -6.07 42.85
N GLN A 567 6.70 -6.23 43.96
CA GLN A 567 7.35 -5.12 44.67
C GLN A 567 8.64 -4.72 43.97
N HIS A 568 9.09 -3.46 44.12
CA HIS A 568 10.33 -2.91 43.54
C HIS A 568 11.51 -3.88 43.52
N ALA A 569 11.79 -4.54 44.65
CA ALA A 569 12.93 -5.46 44.80
C ALA A 569 12.91 -6.67 43.84
N ALA A 570 11.74 -7.03 43.31
CA ALA A 570 11.55 -8.14 42.38
C ALA A 570 11.39 -7.69 40.91
N ILE A 571 11.47 -6.37 40.64
CA ILE A 571 11.34 -5.80 39.30
C ILE A 571 12.72 -5.70 38.66
N SER A 572 12.86 -6.28 37.47
CA SER A 572 14.01 -6.06 36.59
C SER A 572 13.58 -5.27 35.34
N GLY A 573 14.54 -4.89 34.49
CA GLY A 573 14.24 -4.24 33.20
C GLY A 573 13.29 -5.04 32.30
N LYS A 574 13.12 -6.35 32.57
CA LYS A 574 12.11 -7.22 31.96
C LYS A 574 11.54 -8.20 32.99
N THR A 575 10.33 -7.90 33.48
CA THR A 575 9.68 -8.64 34.57
C THR A 575 8.52 -9.48 34.06
N ALA A 576 8.61 -10.81 34.18
CA ALA A 576 7.53 -11.71 33.78
C ALA A 576 6.44 -11.82 34.87
N ILE A 577 5.18 -11.66 34.46
CA ILE A 577 3.98 -11.75 35.31
C ILE A 577 2.91 -12.65 34.66
N GLY A 578 1.80 -12.88 35.37
CA GLY A 578 0.61 -13.51 34.78
C GLY A 578 0.60 -15.04 34.71
N ALA A 579 1.65 -15.73 35.15
CA ALA A 579 1.75 -17.19 35.07
C ALA A 579 0.62 -17.93 35.81
N SER A 580 0.26 -17.45 37.01
CA SER A 580 -0.79 -18.02 37.86
C SER A 580 -2.21 -17.52 37.54
N LEU A 581 -2.37 -16.54 36.64
CA LEU A 581 -3.69 -15.99 36.32
C LEU A 581 -4.55 -17.01 35.57
N GLN A 582 -5.87 -16.95 35.72
CA GLN A 582 -6.78 -17.72 34.87
C GLN A 582 -7.00 -17.01 33.52
N THR A 583 -7.48 -17.72 32.51
CA THR A 583 -7.92 -17.11 31.24
C THR A 583 -8.96 -16.04 31.51
N GLY A 584 -8.74 -14.83 31.00
CA GLY A 584 -9.53 -13.67 31.38
C GLY A 584 -8.85 -12.33 31.08
N VAL A 585 -9.53 -11.25 31.40
CA VAL A 585 -9.07 -9.87 31.21
C VAL A 585 -8.57 -9.31 32.53
N TYR A 586 -7.45 -8.60 32.49
CA TYR A 586 -6.82 -8.00 33.66
C TYR A 586 -6.36 -6.57 33.35
N ILE A 587 -6.18 -5.77 34.39
CA ILE A 587 -5.52 -4.47 34.34
C ILE A 587 -4.17 -4.60 35.04
N VAL A 588 -3.07 -4.31 34.35
CA VAL A 588 -1.72 -4.24 34.91
C VAL A 588 -1.37 -2.78 35.13
N GLU A 589 -1.11 -2.39 36.36
CA GLU A 589 -0.64 -1.07 36.73
C GLU A 589 0.84 -1.10 37.11
N VAL A 590 1.64 -0.22 36.52
CA VAL A 590 3.02 0.02 36.88
C VAL A 590 3.09 1.35 37.59
N HIS A 591 3.33 1.29 38.89
CA HIS A 591 3.44 2.43 39.80
C HIS A 591 4.91 2.83 39.83
N GLY A 592 5.22 4.03 39.36
CA GLY A 592 6.55 4.60 39.47
C GLY A 592 6.56 5.89 40.28
N THR A 593 7.76 6.39 40.58
CA THR A 593 7.96 7.59 41.40
C THR A 593 7.34 8.80 40.70
N ASN A 594 6.17 9.20 41.20
CA ASN A 594 5.32 10.27 40.66
C ASN A 594 4.65 9.97 39.30
N TRP A 595 4.50 8.70 38.91
CA TRP A 595 3.75 8.34 37.71
C TRP A 595 3.06 6.98 37.81
N LEU A 596 1.98 6.80 37.04
CA LEU A 596 1.25 5.54 36.92
C LEU A 596 1.07 5.20 35.43
N ARG A 597 1.17 3.92 35.09
CA ARG A 597 0.80 3.40 33.76
C ARG A 597 -0.10 2.18 33.93
N SER A 598 -1.25 2.17 33.26
CA SER A 598 -2.21 1.06 33.34
C SER A 598 -2.41 0.43 31.96
N PHE A 599 -2.40 -0.90 31.90
CA PHE A 599 -2.49 -1.68 30.67
C PHE A 599 -3.61 -2.72 30.80
N LYS A 600 -4.52 -2.77 29.82
CA LYS A 600 -5.48 -3.87 29.71
C LYS A 600 -4.83 -5.06 29.03
N VAL A 601 -4.80 -6.21 29.70
CA VAL A 601 -4.19 -7.44 29.19
C VAL A 601 -5.17 -8.61 29.20
N VAL A 602 -4.97 -9.55 28.28
CA VAL A 602 -5.85 -10.70 28.09
C VAL A 602 -5.02 -11.98 28.18
N LYS A 603 -5.35 -12.85 29.14
CA LYS A 603 -4.82 -14.21 29.18
C LYS A 603 -5.72 -15.13 28.38
N ILE A 604 -5.13 -15.93 27.49
CA ILE A 604 -5.78 -16.93 26.65
C ILE A 604 -5.18 -18.32 26.91
N ASN A 605 -5.91 -19.38 26.56
CA ASN A 605 -5.46 -20.77 26.74
C ASN A 605 -4.24 -21.13 25.85
#